data_AF-A0A1F3SVL8-F1
#
_entry.id   AF-A0A1F3SVL8-F1
#
_cell.length_a   1.000
_cell.length_b   1.000
_cell.length_c   1.000
_cell.angle_alpha   90.00
_cell.angle_beta   90.00
_cell.angle_gamma   90.00
#
_symmetry.space_group_name_H-M   'P 1'
#
loop_
_entity.id
_entity.type
_entity.pdbx_description
1 polymer ?
#
loop_
_entity_poly.entity_id
_entity_poly.type
_entity_poly.pdbx_seq_one_letter_code
_entity_poly.pdbx_strand_id
1 'polypeptide(L)'
;MNLMNALPEQFDFYHLGTVNLEPEHTHPISEKLPDDAMAVAFQLSGDVSAALVLHFEKGLDPSIYSEMGNVIASRVATNLSKMENLDILVSPPRLLSEKHWENLSQGHKLTGRTYLHLHRGISIRLHAILINPPQGNTGHA
;
A
#
# COMPACT_ATOMS: atom_id res chain seq x y z
N MET A 1 -8.82 13.22 8.58
CA MET A 1 -9.03 11.90 7.95
C MET A 1 -7.91 10.95 8.34
N ASN A 2 -8.23 9.77 8.89
CA ASN A 2 -7.23 8.75 9.18
C ASN A 2 -7.18 7.73 8.03
N LEU A 3 -6.26 7.93 7.09
CA LEU A 3 -6.07 7.05 5.93
C LEU A 3 -5.77 5.59 6.31
N MET A 4 -5.23 5.35 7.51
CA MET A 4 -4.96 4.00 8.00
C MET A 4 -6.21 3.13 8.05
N ASN A 5 -7.39 3.73 8.26
CA ASN A 5 -8.65 3.00 8.32
C ASN A 5 -9.15 2.55 6.94
N ALA A 6 -8.61 3.11 5.86
CA ALA A 6 -8.92 2.66 4.51
C ALA A 6 -8.22 1.35 4.14
N LEU A 7 -7.11 1.03 4.81
CA LEU A 7 -6.42 -0.24 4.61
C LEU A 7 -7.30 -1.40 5.11
N PRO A 8 -7.46 -2.48 4.33
CA PRO A 8 -8.28 -3.62 4.75
C PRO A 8 -7.70 -4.29 6.00
N GLU A 9 -8.55 -4.94 6.80
CA GLU A 9 -8.08 -5.81 7.90
C GLU A 9 -7.74 -7.21 7.40
N GLN A 10 -8.47 -7.66 6.38
CA GLN A 10 -8.31 -8.97 5.76
C GLN A 10 -8.79 -8.88 4.30
N PHE A 11 -8.19 -9.67 3.42
CA PHE A 11 -8.70 -9.84 2.07
C PHE A 11 -8.35 -11.20 1.47
N ASP A 12 -9.23 -11.69 0.62
CA ASP A 12 -8.97 -12.88 -0.18
C ASP A 12 -8.24 -12.50 -1.45
N PHE A 13 -7.16 -13.23 -1.72
CA PHE A 13 -6.40 -13.13 -2.94
C PHE A 13 -6.74 -14.32 -3.83
N TYR A 14 -7.45 -14.04 -4.93
CA TYR A 14 -8.09 -15.01 -5.82
C TYR A 14 -7.26 -16.28 -6.02
N HIS A 15 -7.80 -17.43 -5.61
CA HIS A 15 -7.21 -18.77 -5.70
C HIS A 15 -5.88 -19.00 -4.94
N LEU A 16 -5.29 -17.96 -4.36
CA LEU A 16 -3.98 -18.02 -3.71
C LEU A 16 -4.10 -18.06 -2.19
N GLY A 17 -5.25 -17.68 -1.64
CA GLY A 17 -5.62 -17.82 -0.23
C GLY A 17 -5.97 -16.49 0.42
N THR A 18 -6.16 -16.51 1.74
CA THR A 18 -6.47 -15.30 2.50
C THR A 18 -5.19 -14.57 2.92
N VAL A 19 -5.22 -13.25 2.87
CA VAL A 19 -4.18 -12.35 3.35
C VAL A 19 -4.70 -11.72 4.64
N ASN A 20 -3.97 -11.97 5.73
CA ASN A 20 -4.36 -11.53 7.06
C ASN A 20 -3.43 -10.42 7.54
N LEU A 21 -3.95 -9.53 8.37
CA LEU A 21 -3.09 -8.60 9.11
C LEU A 21 -2.10 -9.39 9.97
N GLU A 22 -0.82 -8.99 9.95
CA GLU A 22 0.19 -9.55 10.84
C GLU A 22 -0.18 -9.18 12.30
N PRO A 23 -0.35 -10.15 13.21
CA PRO A 23 -0.66 -9.86 14.61
C PRO A 23 0.49 -9.07 15.25
N GLU A 24 0.17 -7.90 15.80
CA GLU A 24 1.02 -6.96 16.56
C GLU A 24 2.53 -7.22 16.59
N HIS A 25 3.18 -6.95 15.46
CA HIS A 25 4.49 -6.31 15.47
C HIS A 25 4.39 -5.06 14.60
N THR A 26 4.16 -3.92 15.25
CA THR A 26 4.40 -2.60 14.66
C THR A 26 5.91 -2.46 14.42
N HIS A 27 6.43 -3.17 13.42
CA HIS A 27 7.70 -2.79 12.85
C HIS A 27 7.50 -1.37 12.32
N PRO A 28 8.34 -0.39 12.73
CA PRO A 28 8.27 0.92 12.14
C PRO A 28 8.36 0.75 10.63
N ILE A 29 7.45 1.39 9.91
CA ILE A 29 7.48 1.40 8.45
C ILE A 29 8.86 1.89 8.07
N SER A 30 9.70 0.98 7.60
CA SER A 30 11.09 1.27 7.30
C SER A 30 11.13 2.34 6.22
N GLU A 31 11.84 3.44 6.46
CA GLU A 31 12.11 4.46 5.45
C GLU A 31 13.01 3.92 4.32
N LYS A 32 13.55 2.71 4.49
CA LYS A 32 14.33 1.99 3.48
C LYS A 32 13.58 0.80 2.94
N LEU A 33 13.59 0.65 1.62
CA LEU A 33 13.27 -0.61 0.97
C LEU A 33 14.32 -1.65 1.38
N PRO A 34 13.92 -2.88 1.75
CA PRO A 34 14.87 -3.98 1.84
C PRO A 34 15.58 -4.14 0.48
N ASP A 35 16.90 -4.37 0.50
CA ASP A 35 17.77 -4.48 -0.70
C ASP A 35 17.27 -5.46 -1.77
N ASP A 36 16.35 -6.34 -1.37
CA ASP A 36 15.81 -7.43 -2.15
C ASP A 36 14.27 -7.37 -2.35
N ALA A 37 13.59 -6.34 -1.87
CA ALA A 37 12.13 -6.25 -1.96
C ALA A 37 11.66 -5.73 -3.33
N MET A 38 10.52 -6.24 -3.81
CA MET A 38 9.81 -5.63 -4.91
C MET A 38 8.79 -4.63 -4.37
N ALA A 39 8.78 -3.43 -4.94
CA ALA A 39 7.87 -2.36 -4.55
C ALA A 39 6.98 -1.94 -5.72
N VAL A 40 5.69 -1.84 -5.45
CA VAL A 40 4.68 -1.38 -6.39
C VAL A 40 3.95 -0.19 -5.80
N ALA A 41 3.85 0.89 -6.56
CA ALA A 41 3.16 2.10 -6.16
C ALA A 41 1.89 2.34 -7.00
N PHE A 42 0.87 2.86 -6.33
CA PHE A 42 -0.40 3.30 -6.89
C PHE A 42 -0.64 4.74 -6.44
N GLN A 43 -0.99 5.60 -7.38
CA GLN A 43 -1.50 6.93 -7.04
C GLN A 43 -3.00 6.83 -6.74
N LEU A 44 -3.39 7.37 -5.60
CA LEU A 44 -4.78 7.65 -5.25
C LEU A 44 -5.03 9.14 -5.54
N SER A 45 -6.05 9.43 -6.34
CA SER A 45 -6.38 10.78 -6.80
C SER A 45 -7.89 11.02 -6.80
N GLY A 46 -8.32 12.27 -6.79
CA GLY A 46 -9.74 12.66 -6.69
C GLY A 46 -9.90 13.60 -5.50
N ASP A 47 -10.80 13.29 -4.59
CA ASP A 47 -10.97 14.06 -3.35
C ASP A 47 -9.79 13.89 -2.37
N VAL A 48 -8.95 12.87 -2.58
CA VAL A 48 -7.70 12.63 -1.85
C VAL A 48 -6.56 12.55 -2.84
N SER A 49 -5.44 13.16 -2.47
CA SER A 49 -4.15 12.92 -3.12
C SER A 49 -3.26 12.14 -2.15
N ALA A 50 -3.00 10.87 -2.43
CA ALA A 50 -2.13 10.02 -1.62
C ALA A 50 -1.45 8.97 -2.49
N ALA A 51 -0.35 8.39 -2.03
CA ALA A 51 0.26 7.23 -2.69
C ALA A 51 0.11 5.99 -1.81
N LEU A 52 -0.30 4.88 -2.42
CA LEU A 52 -0.24 3.55 -1.81
C LEU A 52 1.00 2.84 -2.36
N VAL A 53 1.92 2.49 -1.49
CA VAL A 53 3.12 1.73 -1.82
C VAL A 53 3.04 0.37 -1.15
N LEU A 54 3.32 -0.68 -1.90
CA LEU A 54 3.27 -2.06 -1.45
C LEU A 54 4.67 -2.66 -1.56
N HIS A 55 5.24 -3.09 -0.44
CA HIS A 55 6.52 -3.79 -0.40
C HIS A 55 6.28 -5.27 -0.19
N PHE A 56 6.82 -6.11 -1.07
CA PHE A 56 6.70 -7.54 -0.99
C PHE A 56 8.07 -8.16 -0.66
N GLU A 57 8.10 -9.05 0.34
CA GLU A 57 9.24 -9.95 0.52
C GLU A 57 9.38 -10.87 -0.70
N LYS A 58 10.61 -11.25 -1.08
CA LYS A 58 10.85 -12.20 -2.17
C LYS A 58 10.15 -13.53 -1.86
N GLY A 59 9.58 -14.16 -2.89
CA GLY A 59 8.99 -15.49 -2.76
C GLY A 59 7.89 -15.79 -3.77
N LEU A 60 7.34 -14.78 -4.43
CA LEU A 60 6.35 -14.92 -5.50
C LEU A 60 6.84 -14.35 -6.83
N ASP A 61 6.10 -14.72 -7.88
CA ASP A 61 6.25 -14.18 -9.22
C ASP A 61 5.83 -12.69 -9.27
N PRO A 62 6.54 -11.82 -10.02
CA PRO A 62 6.20 -10.40 -10.16
C PRO A 62 4.76 -10.10 -10.61
N SER A 63 4.15 -10.96 -11.43
CA SER A 63 2.76 -10.82 -11.85
C SER A 63 1.79 -10.92 -10.67
N ILE A 64 2.07 -11.83 -9.74
CA ILE A 64 1.28 -12.07 -8.53
C ILE A 64 1.31 -10.84 -7.62
N TYR A 65 2.46 -10.18 -7.46
CA TYR A 65 2.54 -8.94 -6.69
C TYR A 65 1.70 -7.81 -7.30
N SER A 66 1.69 -7.71 -8.64
CA SER A 66 0.89 -6.71 -9.34
C SER A 66 -0.61 -6.95 -9.17
N GLU A 67 -1.04 -8.20 -9.27
CA GLU A 67 -2.43 -8.60 -9.01
C GLU A 67 -2.84 -8.35 -7.56
N MET A 68 -2.03 -8.77 -6.60
CA MET A 68 -2.28 -8.53 -5.18
C MET A 68 -2.35 -7.02 -4.91
N GLY A 69 -1.47 -6.25 -5.54
CA GLY A 69 -1.48 -4.80 -5.41
C GLY A 69 -2.74 -4.14 -5.95
N ASN A 70 -3.24 -4.59 -7.11
CA ASN A 70 -4.51 -4.11 -7.65
C ASN A 70 -5.69 -4.40 -6.70
N VAL A 71 -5.72 -5.59 -6.08
CA VAL A 71 -6.77 -5.94 -5.11
C VAL A 71 -6.74 -5.00 -3.91
N ILE A 72 -5.58 -4.75 -3.34
CA ILE A 72 -5.43 -3.87 -2.17
C ILE A 72 -5.78 -2.43 -2.54
N ALA A 73 -5.25 -1.92 -3.65
CA ALA A 73 -5.51 -0.56 -4.10
C ALA A 73 -7.01 -0.33 -4.34
N SER A 74 -7.69 -1.29 -4.98
CA SER A 74 -9.13 -1.25 -5.21
C SER A 74 -9.93 -1.28 -3.91
N ARG A 75 -9.50 -2.10 -2.93
CA ARG A 75 -10.13 -2.14 -1.60
C ARG A 75 -9.94 -0.84 -0.84
N VAL A 76 -8.76 -0.25 -0.89
CA VAL A 76 -8.48 1.06 -0.27
C VAL A 76 -9.37 2.14 -0.86
N ALA A 77 -9.47 2.24 -2.18
CA ALA A 77 -10.34 3.20 -2.84
C ALA A 77 -11.82 2.98 -2.48
N THR A 78 -12.27 1.72 -2.48
CA THR A 78 -13.63 1.35 -2.09
C THR A 78 -13.93 1.73 -0.64
N ASN A 79 -12.99 1.51 0.27
CA ASN A 79 -13.15 1.84 1.68
C ASN A 79 -13.19 3.36 1.89
N LEU A 80 -12.30 4.12 1.24
CA LEU A 80 -12.34 5.58 1.27
C LEU A 80 -13.67 6.14 0.75
N SER A 81 -14.14 5.60 -0.37
CA SER A 81 -15.42 6.01 -0.95
C SER A 81 -16.60 5.70 -0.01
N LYS A 82 -16.62 4.54 0.64
CA LYS A 82 -17.69 4.16 1.58
C LYS A 82 -17.66 4.93 2.90
N MET A 83 -16.47 5.17 3.45
CA MET A 83 -16.33 5.78 4.78
C MET A 83 -16.66 7.27 4.77
N GLU A 84 -16.31 7.97 3.69
CA GLU A 84 -16.29 9.43 3.65
C GLU A 84 -17.04 9.99 2.42
N ASN A 85 -17.69 9.13 1.62
CA ASN A 85 -18.38 9.49 0.38
C ASN A 85 -17.47 10.21 -0.64
N LEU A 86 -16.22 9.77 -0.72
CA LEU A 86 -15.18 10.35 -1.57
C LEU A 86 -15.16 9.68 -2.96
N ASP A 87 -14.88 10.46 -3.99
CA ASP A 87 -14.54 9.94 -5.32
C ASP A 87 -13.03 9.73 -5.41
N ILE A 88 -12.63 8.46 -5.54
CA ILE A 88 -11.23 8.04 -5.53
C ILE A 88 -10.94 7.22 -6.78
N LEU A 89 -9.98 7.72 -7.55
CA LEU A 89 -9.40 7.04 -8.69
C LEU A 89 -8.06 6.42 -8.29
N VAL A 90 -7.79 5.23 -8.83
CA VAL A 90 -6.55 4.47 -8.63
C VAL A 90 -5.79 4.40 -9.94
N SER A 91 -4.52 4.79 -9.96
CA SER A 91 -3.68 4.64 -11.16
C SER A 91 -3.31 3.18 -11.42
N PRO A 92 -2.86 2.83 -12.64
CA PRO A 92 -2.16 1.58 -12.87
C PRO A 92 -0.95 1.40 -11.94
N PRO A 93 -0.54 0.15 -11.64
CA PRO A 93 0.64 -0.13 -10.83
C PRO A 93 1.91 0.37 -11.51
N ARG A 94 2.82 0.94 -10.71
CA ARG A 94 4.18 1.30 -11.16
C ARG A 94 5.21 0.60 -10.29
N LEU A 95 6.20 0.00 -10.92
CA LEU A 95 7.36 -0.50 -10.19
C LEU A 95 8.14 0.67 -9.60
N LEU A 96 8.50 0.55 -8.34
CA LEU A 96 9.21 1.59 -7.61
C LEU A 96 10.66 1.16 -7.44
N SER A 97 11.58 1.98 -7.95
CA SER A 97 13.00 1.81 -7.65
C SER A 97 13.34 2.43 -6.29
N GLU A 98 14.44 1.99 -5.69
CA GLU A 98 14.95 2.51 -4.43
C GLU A 98 15.02 4.04 -4.40
N LYS A 99 15.63 4.65 -5.42
CA LYS A 99 15.70 6.11 -5.57
C LYS A 99 14.32 6.79 -5.58
N HIS A 100 13.31 6.19 -6.23
CA HIS A 100 11.97 6.79 -6.24
C HIS A 100 11.27 6.62 -4.90
N TRP A 101 11.50 5.52 -4.19
CA TRP A 101 11.01 5.32 -2.84
C TRP A 101 11.59 6.33 -1.87
N GLU A 102 12.92 6.53 -1.87
CA GLU A 102 13.58 7.53 -1.03
C GLU A 102 12.97 8.92 -1.23
N ASN A 103 12.75 9.32 -2.49
CA ASN A 103 12.13 10.60 -2.80
C ASN A 103 10.66 10.70 -2.34
N LEU A 104 9.92 9.59 -2.35
CA LEU A 104 8.51 9.55 -1.92
C LEU A 104 8.36 9.46 -0.40
N SER A 105 9.30 8.80 0.28
CA SER A 105 9.24 8.61 1.73
C SER A 105 9.79 9.80 2.51
N GLN A 106 10.76 10.52 1.93
CA GLN A 106 11.44 11.62 2.60
C GLN A 106 10.52 12.81 2.86
N GLY A 107 10.35 13.18 4.14
CA GLY A 107 9.55 14.35 4.54
C GLY A 107 8.03 14.14 4.51
N HIS A 108 7.58 12.91 4.22
CA HIS A 108 6.17 12.54 4.22
C HIS A 108 5.80 11.74 5.46
N LYS A 109 4.54 11.90 5.93
CA LYS A 109 4.01 11.04 6.99
C LYS A 109 3.64 9.68 6.39
N LEU A 110 4.37 8.64 6.80
CA LEU A 110 4.11 7.26 6.43
C LEU A 110 3.13 6.62 7.41
N THR A 111 2.10 5.98 6.89
CA THR A 111 1.15 5.16 7.67
C THR A 111 0.94 3.86 6.95
N GLY A 112 0.69 2.75 7.64
CA GLY A 112 0.73 1.47 6.96
C GLY A 112 0.41 0.29 7.85
N ARG A 113 0.25 -0.85 7.19
CA ARG A 113 -0.05 -2.15 7.81
C ARG A 113 0.81 -3.22 7.18
N THR A 114 1.19 -4.20 7.98
CA THR A 114 1.87 -5.40 7.50
C THR A 114 0.86 -6.55 7.42
N TYR A 115 0.93 -7.30 6.35
CA TYR A 115 0.09 -8.46 6.09
C TYR A 115 0.94 -9.70 5.89
N LEU A 116 0.36 -10.84 6.22
CA LEU A 116 0.91 -12.16 5.96
C LEU A 116 -0.01 -12.91 5.01
N HIS A 117 0.60 -13.45 3.96
CA HIS A 117 -0.03 -14.34 3.02
C HIS A 117 0.65 -15.71 3.07
N LEU A 118 -0.10 -16.75 3.43
CA LEU A 118 0.42 -18.11 3.40
C LEU A 118 0.10 -18.75 2.04
N HIS A 119 1.11 -18.91 1.19
CA HIS A 119 0.97 -19.53 -0.12
C HIS A 119 1.82 -20.80 -0.22
N ARG A 120 1.18 -21.97 -0.43
CA ARG A 120 1.86 -23.27 -0.59
C ARG A 120 2.88 -23.59 0.51
N GLY A 121 2.59 -23.19 1.76
CA GLY A 121 3.47 -23.39 2.91
C GLY A 121 4.58 -22.34 3.05
N ILE A 122 4.65 -21.35 2.17
CA ILE A 122 5.57 -20.21 2.25
C ILE A 122 4.79 -19.02 2.81
N SER A 123 5.32 -18.40 3.86
CA SER A 123 4.79 -17.14 4.38
C SER A 123 5.40 -15.99 3.61
N ILE A 124 4.57 -15.20 2.96
CA ILE A 124 4.98 -13.97 2.27
C ILE A 124 4.47 -12.79 3.08
N ARG A 125 5.38 -11.91 3.47
CA ARG A 125 5.04 -10.65 4.11
C ARG A 125 4.86 -9.55 3.07
N LEU A 126 3.87 -8.72 3.32
CA LEU A 126 3.54 -7.54 2.53
C LEU A 126 3.40 -6.34 3.45
N HIS A 127 4.06 -5.24 3.13
CA HIS A 127 3.84 -3.96 3.79
C HIS A 127 3.04 -3.04 2.87
N ALA A 128 1.84 -2.64 3.29
CA ALA A 128 1.07 -1.62 2.60
C ALA A 128 1.24 -0.28 3.31
N ILE A 129 1.75 0.71 2.59
CA ILE A 129 2.15 2.00 3.11
C ILE A 129 1.37 3.07 2.36
N LEU A 130 0.59 3.86 3.07
CA LEU A 130 -0.04 5.08 2.61
C LEU A 130 0.85 6.27 2.95
N ILE A 131 1.21 6.99 1.90
CA ILE A 131 1.99 8.23 1.95
C ILE A 131 1.03 9.39 1.71
N ASN A 132 0.92 10.27 2.69
CA ASN A 132 0.24 11.54 2.51
C ASN A 132 1.20 12.58 1.97
N PRO A 133 0.81 13.40 0.98
CA PRO A 133 1.58 14.59 0.65
C PRO A 133 1.71 15.47 1.91
N PRO A 134 2.82 16.19 2.10
CA PRO A 134 2.92 17.18 3.16
C PRO A 134 1.72 18.12 3.02
N GLN A 135 1.13 18.51 4.15
CA GLN A 135 0.13 19.57 4.17
C GLN A 135 0.81 20.89 3.84
N GLY A 136 1.17 21.09 2.57
CA GLY A 136 1.65 22.35 2.04
C GLY A 136 0.43 23.20 1.71
N ASN A 137 0.32 24.36 2.37
CA ASN A 137 -0.65 25.43 2.17
C ASN A 137 -1.58 25.24 0.96
N THR A 138 -2.87 25.08 1.22
CA THR A 138 -3.92 25.49 0.28
C THR A 138 -3.77 27.00 0.06
N GLY A 139 -2.81 27.39 -0.79
CA GLY A 139 -2.77 28.71 -1.37
C GLY A 139 -4.02 28.83 -2.23
N HIS A 140 -4.98 29.60 -1.74
CA HIS A 140 -6.02 30.17 -2.56
C HIS A 140 -5.38 30.77 -3.81
N ALA A 141 -5.81 30.30 -4.98
CA ALA A 141 -5.72 31.04 -6.24
C ALA A 141 -7.15 31.40 -6.65
#